data_AF-A0A6A5GJW8-F1
#
_entry.id   AF-A0A6A5GJW8-F1
#
_cell.length_a   1.000
_cell.length_b   1.000
_cell.length_c   1.000
_cell.angle_alpha   90.00
_cell.angle_beta   90.00
_cell.angle_gamma   90.00
#
_symmetry.space_group_name_H-M   'P 1'
#
loop_
_entity.id
_entity.type
_entity.pdbx_description
1 polymer ?
#
loop_
_entity_poly.entity_id
_entity_poly.type
_entity_poly.pdbx_seq_one_letter_code
_entity_poly.pdbx_strand_id
1 'polypeptide(L)'
;MPSQTLLIDFPAVVKSKVLEKLGVYSILKLRKVCYNLRQFIDESPLKFNNCAIKVRTFGDCISIIMESPEIDSLVFRADGNRCTMEWEKPNGVRKKVMEIGNYIDVFLKELGQIMKHQERVLEELTKIGCVHTDEVVFDECTVDQIAKFLPFFHSDDLNKIRIELPYEEDEVDDFRMLNLQEIKHLEQWKNSKCVKLKAWDFCVRIQDFLHFEEVDIDCKMMPVQNIVLLKESFLTSSTLTSFDMLIDDNFNEREQLHASFGMPSLPVDQSEPKEKWFFRIPNNREVLSVTFNKTDRFNFRRIDILDVAKGAVIK
;
A
#
# COMPACT_ATOMS: atom_id res chain seq x y z
N MET A 1 -14.22 -54.36 -3.71
CA MET A 1 -14.62 -52.96 -3.95
C MET A 1 -13.35 -52.13 -4.00
N PRO A 2 -13.14 -51.28 -5.02
CA PRO A 2 -11.96 -50.41 -5.04
C PRO A 2 -12.03 -49.48 -3.82
N SER A 3 -10.97 -49.42 -3.03
CA SER A 3 -10.91 -48.50 -1.88
C SER A 3 -11.03 -47.08 -2.41
N GLN A 4 -12.06 -46.36 -2.02
CA GLN A 4 -12.20 -44.94 -2.34
C GLN A 4 -11.09 -44.19 -1.59
N THR A 5 -10.04 -43.80 -2.30
CA THR A 5 -8.98 -42.97 -1.74
C THR A 5 -9.54 -41.56 -1.50
N LEU A 6 -9.58 -41.13 -0.24
CA LEU A 6 -10.10 -39.83 0.15
C LEU A 6 -8.96 -38.81 0.19
N LEU A 7 -9.28 -37.53 0.07
CA LEU A 7 -8.30 -36.44 0.17
C LEU A 7 -7.48 -36.51 1.48
N ILE A 8 -8.08 -37.01 2.56
CA ILE A 8 -7.42 -37.18 3.86
C ILE A 8 -6.30 -38.23 3.85
N ASP A 9 -6.36 -39.20 2.94
CA ASP A 9 -5.42 -40.32 2.85
C ASP A 9 -4.14 -39.92 2.10
N PHE A 10 -4.12 -38.74 1.49
CA PHE A 10 -2.95 -38.22 0.78
C PHE A 10 -1.90 -37.63 1.74
N PRO A 11 -0.60 -37.74 1.39
CA PRO A 11 0.48 -37.08 2.12
C PRO A 11 0.30 -35.57 2.20
N ALA A 12 0.84 -34.95 3.26
CA ALA A 12 0.78 -33.51 3.50
C ALA A 12 1.18 -32.68 2.25
N VAL A 13 2.28 -33.05 1.58
CA VAL A 13 2.77 -32.36 0.38
C VAL A 13 1.74 -32.30 -0.75
N VAL A 14 0.93 -33.36 -0.92
CA VAL A 14 -0.10 -33.42 -1.95
C VAL A 14 -1.31 -32.56 -1.55
N LYS A 15 -1.72 -32.63 -0.27
CA LYS A 15 -2.81 -31.81 0.26
C LYS A 15 -2.47 -30.31 0.18
N SER A 16 -1.24 -29.91 0.50
CA SER A 16 -0.78 -28.52 0.33
C SER A 16 -0.86 -28.08 -1.14
N LYS A 17 -0.36 -28.88 -2.09
CA LYS A 17 -0.47 -28.57 -3.53
C LYS A 17 -1.91 -28.47 -4.05
N VAL A 18 -2.84 -29.19 -3.43
CA VAL A 18 -4.27 -29.08 -3.74
C VAL A 18 -4.82 -27.78 -3.17
N LEU A 19 -4.53 -27.46 -1.91
CA LEU A 19 -4.96 -26.20 -1.28
C LEU A 19 -4.41 -24.97 -2.02
N GLU A 20 -3.16 -25.00 -2.50
CA GLU A 20 -2.55 -23.95 -3.32
C GLU A 20 -3.31 -23.67 -4.64
N LYS A 21 -4.13 -24.61 -5.11
CA LYS A 21 -4.94 -24.44 -6.33
C LYS A 21 -6.38 -24.03 -6.06
N LEU A 22 -6.78 -23.94 -4.79
CA LEU A 22 -8.14 -23.59 -4.39
C LEU A 22 -8.16 -22.14 -3.94
N GLY A 23 -9.22 -21.42 -4.28
CA GLY A 23 -9.45 -20.10 -3.72
C GLY A 23 -10.01 -20.17 -2.31
N VAL A 24 -10.09 -18.99 -1.70
CA VAL A 24 -10.44 -18.81 -0.28
C VAL A 24 -11.77 -19.49 0.05
N TYR A 25 -12.78 -19.35 -0.81
CA TYR A 25 -14.10 -19.93 -0.56
C TYR A 25 -14.11 -21.46 -0.59
N SER A 26 -13.42 -22.07 -1.55
CA SER A 26 -13.29 -23.53 -1.65
C SER A 26 -12.56 -24.11 -0.43
N ILE A 27 -11.49 -23.45 0.03
CA ILE A 27 -10.76 -23.83 1.24
C ILE A 27 -11.69 -23.73 2.48
N LEU A 28 -12.48 -22.65 2.60
CA LEU A 28 -13.46 -22.49 3.68
C LEU A 28 -14.53 -23.59 3.68
N LYS A 29 -14.95 -24.04 2.50
CA LYS A 29 -15.86 -25.18 2.39
C LYS A 29 -15.20 -26.48 2.83
N LEU A 30 -13.97 -26.76 2.38
CA LEU A 30 -13.24 -27.98 2.74
C LEU A 30 -13.00 -28.10 4.25
N ARG A 31 -12.71 -26.98 4.92
CA ARG A 31 -12.55 -26.92 6.38
C ARG A 31 -13.82 -27.34 7.14
N LYS A 32 -15.01 -27.20 6.53
CA LYS A 32 -16.30 -27.60 7.11
C LYS A 32 -16.64 -29.08 6.86
N VAL A 33 -15.83 -29.81 6.08
CA VAL A 33 -16.12 -31.21 5.70
C VAL A 33 -15.79 -32.20 6.81
N CYS A 34 -14.56 -32.19 7.36
CA CYS A 34 -14.15 -33.13 8.41
C CYS A 34 -13.01 -32.60 9.30
N TYR A 35 -12.80 -33.26 10.45
CA TYR A 35 -11.80 -32.88 11.45
C TYR A 35 -10.36 -32.92 10.89
N ASN A 36 -9.98 -33.98 10.18
CA ASN A 36 -8.62 -34.12 9.65
C ASN A 36 -8.26 -33.07 8.59
N LEU A 37 -9.21 -32.70 7.72
CA LEU A 37 -9.01 -31.62 6.75
C LEU A 37 -8.92 -30.26 7.44
N ARG A 38 -9.77 -30.04 8.45
CA ARG A 38 -9.74 -28.83 9.27
C ARG A 38 -8.36 -28.65 9.91
N GLN A 39 -7.91 -29.65 10.68
CA GLN A 39 -6.60 -29.62 11.34
C GLN A 39 -5.46 -29.36 10.35
N PHE A 40 -5.48 -30.02 9.19
CA PHE A 40 -4.45 -29.83 8.16
C PHE A 40 -4.43 -28.43 7.55
N ILE A 41 -5.62 -27.86 7.28
CA ILE A 41 -5.76 -26.49 6.77
C ILE A 41 -5.31 -25.48 7.84
N ASP A 42 -5.63 -25.74 9.11
CA ASP A 42 -5.31 -24.84 10.22
C ASP A 42 -3.82 -24.82 10.58
N GLU A 43 -3.11 -25.93 10.38
CA GLU A 43 -1.66 -26.03 10.61
C GLU A 43 -0.81 -25.50 9.43
N SER A 44 -1.45 -25.16 8.30
CA SER A 44 -0.78 -24.67 7.09
C SER A 44 -1.05 -23.18 6.91
N PRO A 45 -0.03 -22.28 6.92
CA PRO A 45 -0.25 -20.88 6.59
C PRO A 45 -0.84 -20.79 5.17
N LEU A 46 -2.05 -20.23 5.09
CA LEU A 46 -2.71 -20.03 3.81
C LEU A 46 -1.92 -18.98 3.04
N LYS A 47 -1.26 -19.42 1.96
CA LYS A 47 -0.63 -18.51 1.01
C LYS A 47 -1.73 -17.89 0.16
N PHE A 48 -2.15 -16.68 0.50
CA PHE A 48 -3.01 -15.85 -0.34
C PHE A 48 -2.19 -15.28 -1.51
N ASN A 49 -1.60 -16.17 -2.31
CA ASN A 49 -0.87 -15.74 -3.50
C ASN A 49 -1.86 -15.05 -4.44
N ASN A 50 -1.60 -13.77 -4.74
CA ASN A 50 -2.36 -12.91 -5.66
C ASN A 50 -3.76 -12.46 -5.18
N CYS A 51 -4.03 -12.39 -3.87
CA CYS A 51 -5.27 -11.81 -3.36
C CYS A 51 -5.01 -10.37 -2.87
N ALA A 52 -5.47 -9.38 -3.63
CA ALA A 52 -5.38 -7.99 -3.19
C ALA A 52 -6.48 -7.72 -2.15
N ILE A 53 -6.08 -7.25 -0.97
CA ILE A 53 -7.03 -6.70 0.02
C ILE A 53 -7.05 -5.19 -0.14
N LYS A 54 -8.23 -4.66 -0.46
CA LYS A 54 -8.50 -3.23 -0.54
C LYS A 54 -9.41 -2.86 0.61
N VAL A 55 -9.03 -1.88 1.41
CA VAL A 55 -9.87 -1.27 2.44
C VAL A 55 -10.37 0.04 1.86
N ARG A 56 -11.69 0.16 1.66
CA ARG A 56 -12.34 1.38 1.17
C ARG A 56 -13.28 1.92 2.21
N THR A 57 -13.19 3.20 2.50
CA THR A 57 -14.29 3.92 3.17
C THR A 57 -15.20 4.56 2.11
N PHE A 58 -16.45 4.82 2.48
CA PHE A 58 -17.44 5.53 1.67
C PHE A 58 -18.45 6.17 2.61
N GLY A 59 -18.30 7.46 2.89
CA GLY A 59 -19.07 8.16 3.94
C GLY A 59 -18.88 7.49 5.31
N ASP A 60 -19.97 7.21 6.02
CA ASP A 60 -19.92 6.52 7.33
C ASP A 60 -19.67 4.99 7.22
N CYS A 61 -19.55 4.47 6.00
CA CYS A 61 -19.35 3.05 5.76
C CYS A 61 -17.89 2.75 5.50
N ILE A 62 -17.36 1.70 6.13
CA ILE A 62 -16.05 1.16 5.79
C ILE A 62 -16.24 -0.25 5.30
N SER A 63 -15.50 -0.56 4.25
CA SER A 63 -15.55 -1.81 3.54
C SER A 63 -14.20 -2.39 3.26
N ILE A 64 -14.13 -3.71 3.32
CA ILE A 64 -12.92 -4.45 3.06
C ILE A 64 -13.29 -5.38 1.93
N ILE A 65 -12.60 -5.18 0.80
CA ILE A 65 -12.79 -5.86 -0.47
C ILE A 65 -11.63 -6.84 -0.62
N MET A 66 -11.96 -8.11 -0.69
CA MET A 66 -11.02 -9.17 -1.03
C MET A 66 -11.27 -9.62 -2.46
N GLU A 67 -10.31 -9.38 -3.35
CA GLU A 67 -10.38 -9.80 -4.75
C GLU A 67 -9.66 -11.14 -4.93
N SER A 68 -10.38 -12.17 -5.37
CA SER A 68 -9.80 -13.50 -5.60
C SER A 68 -10.37 -14.15 -6.87
N PRO A 69 -9.71 -15.16 -7.44
CA PRO A 69 -10.23 -15.86 -8.62
C PRO A 69 -11.61 -16.53 -8.42
N GLU A 70 -12.04 -16.77 -7.17
CA GLU A 70 -13.29 -17.46 -6.84
C GLU A 70 -14.41 -16.54 -6.31
N ILE A 71 -14.04 -15.34 -5.83
CA ILE A 71 -14.94 -14.31 -5.29
C ILE A 71 -14.50 -12.99 -5.93
N ASP A 72 -15.40 -12.37 -6.68
CA ASP A 72 -15.17 -11.06 -7.30
C ASP A 72 -14.98 -10.00 -6.22
N SER A 73 -15.83 -10.05 -5.18
CA SER A 73 -15.67 -9.22 -3.99
C SER A 73 -16.36 -9.84 -2.77
N LEU A 74 -15.67 -9.81 -1.63
CA LEU A 74 -16.28 -9.93 -0.30
C LEU A 74 -16.21 -8.54 0.31
N VAL A 75 -17.34 -7.98 0.74
CA VAL A 75 -17.52 -6.60 1.19
C VAL A 75 -18.15 -6.62 2.58
N PHE A 76 -17.50 -5.98 3.54
CA PHE A 76 -18.07 -5.68 4.85
C PHE A 76 -18.56 -4.24 4.83
N ARG A 77 -19.67 -3.88 5.47
CA ARG A 77 -20.19 -2.51 5.48
C ARG A 77 -20.74 -2.16 6.85
N ALA A 78 -20.39 -0.99 7.37
CA ALA A 78 -21.00 -0.45 8.58
C ALA A 78 -22.46 -0.02 8.32
N ASP A 79 -23.38 -0.36 9.22
CA ASP A 79 -24.77 0.11 9.26
C ASP A 79 -25.11 0.42 10.73
N GLY A 80 -24.62 1.55 11.24
CA GLY A 80 -24.65 1.87 12.67
C GLY A 80 -23.91 0.83 13.51
N ASN A 81 -24.58 0.22 14.49
CA ASN A 81 -24.06 -0.89 15.31
C ASN A 81 -24.18 -2.27 14.63
N ARG A 82 -24.46 -2.31 13.33
CA ARG A 82 -24.58 -3.55 12.55
C ARG A 82 -23.56 -3.57 11.42
N CYS A 83 -23.19 -4.76 11.00
CA CYS A 83 -22.37 -5.00 9.82
C CYS A 83 -23.18 -5.72 8.76
N THR A 84 -23.18 -5.18 7.55
CA THR A 84 -23.65 -5.89 6.36
C THR A 84 -22.47 -6.56 5.67
N MET A 85 -22.54 -7.88 5.51
CA MET A 85 -21.61 -8.66 4.70
C MET A 85 -22.25 -8.95 3.35
N GLU A 86 -21.58 -8.60 2.26
CA GLU A 86 -22.00 -8.85 0.90
C GLU A 86 -20.90 -9.58 0.16
N TRP A 87 -21.24 -10.59 -0.64
CA TRP A 87 -20.26 -11.20 -1.54
C TRP A 87 -20.83 -11.48 -2.91
N GLU A 88 -20.00 -11.23 -3.92
CA GLU A 88 -20.29 -11.40 -5.34
C GLU A 88 -19.40 -12.50 -5.92
N LYS A 89 -20.02 -13.44 -6.63
CA LYS A 89 -19.32 -14.47 -7.37
C LYS A 89 -19.06 -14.00 -8.81
N PRO A 90 -18.07 -14.59 -9.51
CA PRO A 90 -17.78 -14.33 -10.93
C PRO A 90 -18.98 -14.45 -11.89
N ASN A 91 -20.03 -15.15 -11.47
CA ASN A 91 -21.26 -15.30 -12.23
C ASN A 91 -22.34 -14.24 -11.89
N GLY A 92 -21.97 -13.16 -11.19
CA GLY A 92 -22.85 -12.06 -10.78
C GLY A 92 -23.81 -12.37 -9.63
N VAL A 93 -23.72 -13.57 -9.02
CA VAL A 93 -24.59 -13.92 -7.88
C VAL A 93 -24.12 -13.19 -6.63
N ARG A 94 -24.98 -12.32 -6.12
CA ARG A 94 -24.79 -11.58 -4.86
C ARG A 94 -25.51 -12.25 -3.72
N LYS A 95 -24.85 -12.30 -2.57
CA LYS A 95 -25.46 -12.70 -1.29
C LYS A 95 -25.16 -11.63 -0.25
N LYS A 96 -26.11 -11.46 0.68
CA LYS A 96 -26.05 -10.48 1.75
C LYS A 96 -26.43 -11.13 3.07
N VAL A 97 -25.68 -10.83 4.12
CA VAL A 97 -25.94 -11.22 5.51
C VAL A 97 -25.78 -9.99 6.38
N MET A 98 -26.61 -9.86 7.40
CA MET A 98 -26.49 -8.80 8.40
C MET A 98 -26.10 -9.42 9.73
N GLU A 99 -25.06 -8.87 10.36
CA GLU A 99 -24.64 -9.21 11.72
C GLU A 99 -24.71 -7.98 12.63
N ILE A 100 -24.94 -8.24 13.92
CA ILE A 100 -24.88 -7.21 14.95
C ILE A 100 -23.44 -7.13 15.43
N GLY A 101 -22.88 -5.92 15.47
CA GLY A 101 -21.49 -5.67 15.82
C GLY A 101 -20.86 -4.61 14.95
N ASN A 102 -19.77 -4.02 15.44
CA ASN A 102 -18.96 -3.13 14.65
C ASN A 102 -18.43 -3.88 13.42
N TYR A 103 -18.42 -3.26 12.25
CA TYR A 103 -17.96 -3.91 11.02
C TYR A 103 -16.48 -4.33 11.10
N ILE A 104 -15.65 -3.65 11.90
CA ILE A 104 -14.28 -4.10 12.23
C ILE A 104 -14.36 -5.40 12.99
N ASP A 105 -15.17 -5.49 14.04
CA ASP A 105 -15.27 -6.70 14.85
C ASP A 105 -15.86 -7.84 14.03
N VAL A 106 -16.84 -7.57 13.18
CA VAL A 106 -17.42 -8.57 12.26
C VAL A 106 -16.42 -8.96 11.19
N PHE A 107 -15.71 -8.02 10.58
CA PHE A 107 -14.61 -8.32 9.68
C PHE A 107 -13.53 -9.12 10.39
N LEU A 108 -13.05 -8.72 11.56
CA LEU A 108 -12.02 -9.43 12.32
C LEU A 108 -12.53 -10.76 12.86
N LYS A 109 -13.82 -10.92 13.10
CA LYS A 109 -14.46 -12.18 13.44
C LYS A 109 -14.60 -13.07 12.21
N GLU A 110 -14.85 -12.52 11.03
CA GLU A 110 -15.09 -13.28 9.80
C GLU A 110 -13.79 -13.54 9.06
N LEU A 111 -12.96 -12.52 8.81
CA LEU A 111 -11.54 -12.64 8.50
C LEU A 111 -10.83 -13.48 9.57
N GLY A 112 -11.13 -13.29 10.85
CA GLY A 112 -10.64 -14.17 11.91
C GLY A 112 -11.21 -15.57 11.82
N GLN A 113 -12.45 -15.81 11.38
CA GLN A 113 -12.90 -17.17 11.08
C GLN A 113 -12.21 -17.71 9.83
N ILE A 114 -11.85 -16.85 8.88
CA ILE A 114 -11.13 -17.17 7.63
C ILE A 114 -9.63 -17.43 7.91
N MET A 115 -9.08 -16.82 8.96
CA MET A 115 -7.64 -16.79 9.27
C MET A 115 -7.26 -17.39 10.64
N LYS A 116 -8.20 -17.59 11.57
CA LYS A 116 -7.97 -18.10 12.93
C LYS A 116 -8.53 -19.50 13.09
N HIS A 117 -7.64 -20.36 13.56
CA HIS A 117 -7.92 -21.24 14.68
C HIS A 117 -7.19 -20.68 15.91
N GLN A 118 -7.66 -19.56 16.46
CA GLN A 118 -6.99 -18.91 17.59
C GLN A 118 -7.95 -17.92 18.28
N GLU A 119 -8.78 -18.44 19.17
CA GLU A 119 -9.82 -17.73 19.92
C GLU A 119 -9.25 -16.85 21.06
N ARG A 120 -7.94 -16.95 21.33
CA ARG A 120 -7.17 -16.11 22.27
C ARG A 120 -6.48 -14.90 21.62
N VAL A 121 -6.69 -14.66 20.33
CA VAL A 121 -5.74 -13.91 19.48
C VAL A 121 -6.30 -12.57 19.02
N LEU A 122 -7.34 -11.99 19.61
CA LEU A 122 -7.63 -10.57 19.34
C LEU A 122 -6.61 -9.64 20.03
N GLU A 123 -6.13 -10.01 21.23
CA GLU A 123 -5.03 -9.32 21.92
C GLU A 123 -3.63 -9.67 21.37
N GLU A 124 -3.51 -10.77 20.62
CA GLU A 124 -2.26 -11.17 19.94
C GLU A 124 -2.25 -10.91 18.43
N LEU A 125 -3.39 -10.70 17.76
CA LEU A 125 -3.43 -10.31 16.33
C LEU A 125 -2.89 -8.91 16.10
N THR A 126 -3.01 -8.02 17.09
CA THR A 126 -2.29 -6.74 17.07
C THR A 126 -0.77 -6.93 17.17
N LYS A 127 -0.29 -8.14 17.50
CA LYS A 127 1.13 -8.53 17.51
C LYS A 127 1.56 -9.41 16.32
N ILE A 128 0.64 -9.93 15.50
CA ILE A 128 0.98 -10.89 14.44
C ILE A 128 0.34 -10.44 13.13
N GLY A 129 1.18 -10.03 12.18
CA GLY A 129 0.78 -9.84 10.79
C GLY A 129 0.41 -11.20 10.18
N CYS A 130 -0.87 -11.47 10.01
CA CYS A 130 -1.35 -12.77 9.53
C CYS A 130 -1.77 -12.76 8.06
N VAL A 131 -1.95 -11.58 7.46
CA VAL A 131 -2.33 -11.44 6.05
C VAL A 131 -1.06 -11.36 5.22
N HIS A 132 -0.82 -12.38 4.41
CA HIS A 132 0.22 -12.36 3.38
C HIS A 132 -0.34 -11.69 2.12
N THR A 133 0.16 -10.52 1.75
CA THR A 133 -0.18 -9.81 0.49
C THR A 133 1.02 -8.98 0.05
N ASP A 134 1.21 -8.81 -1.26
CA ASP A 134 2.25 -7.94 -1.82
C ASP A 134 1.88 -6.45 -1.69
N GLU A 135 0.58 -6.15 -1.78
CA GLU A 135 0.05 -4.78 -1.78
C GLU A 135 -1.19 -4.66 -0.88
N VAL A 136 -1.28 -3.55 -0.15
CA VAL A 136 -2.51 -3.09 0.53
C VAL A 136 -2.91 -1.71 0.03
N VAL A 137 -4.20 -1.51 -0.20
CA VAL A 137 -4.77 -0.23 -0.61
C VAL A 137 -5.75 0.26 0.44
N PHE A 138 -5.51 1.46 0.96
CA PHE A 138 -6.39 2.23 1.84
C PHE A 138 -6.99 3.37 1.04
N ASP A 139 -8.29 3.28 0.75
CA ASP A 139 -9.05 4.23 -0.04
C ASP A 139 -9.99 4.99 0.90
N GLU A 140 -9.94 6.32 0.87
CA GLU A 140 -10.68 7.23 1.75
C GLU A 140 -10.48 6.96 3.26
N CYS A 141 -9.36 6.35 3.67
CA CYS A 141 -9.11 5.99 5.08
C CYS A 141 -8.37 7.11 5.83
N THR A 142 -8.78 7.38 7.08
CA THR A 142 -7.98 8.25 7.97
C THR A 142 -6.74 7.52 8.50
N VAL A 143 -5.73 8.26 8.94
CA VAL A 143 -4.50 7.64 9.50
C VAL A 143 -4.80 6.74 10.70
N ASP A 144 -5.73 7.13 11.58
CA ASP A 144 -6.15 6.34 12.75
C ASP A 144 -6.80 5.01 12.35
N GLN A 145 -7.52 4.99 11.22
CA GLN A 145 -8.07 3.76 10.67
C GLN A 145 -6.96 2.89 10.11
N ILE A 146 -6.03 3.47 9.34
CA ILE A 146 -4.88 2.76 8.78
C ILE A 146 -4.04 2.14 9.90
N ALA A 147 -3.81 2.85 11.01
CA ALA A 147 -3.08 2.35 12.17
C ALA A 147 -3.72 1.12 12.81
N LYS A 148 -5.05 0.97 12.70
CA LYS A 148 -5.78 -0.22 13.17
C LYS A 148 -5.65 -1.39 12.19
N PHE A 149 -5.57 -1.13 10.89
CA PHE A 149 -5.59 -2.16 9.86
C PHE A 149 -4.21 -2.64 9.42
N LEU A 150 -3.24 -1.73 9.32
CA LEU A 150 -1.91 -2.03 8.83
C LEU A 150 -1.18 -3.13 9.63
N PRO A 151 -1.34 -3.24 10.97
CA PRO A 151 -0.75 -4.33 11.75
C PRO A 151 -1.19 -5.75 11.36
N PHE A 152 -2.31 -5.91 10.62
CA PHE A 152 -2.80 -7.24 10.24
C PHE A 152 -2.00 -7.88 9.11
N PHE A 153 -1.20 -7.11 8.38
CA PHE A 153 -0.40 -7.60 7.26
C PHE A 153 0.95 -8.11 7.73
N HIS A 154 1.40 -9.24 7.18
CA HIS A 154 2.73 -9.80 7.45
C HIS A 154 3.78 -8.88 6.83
N SER A 155 4.67 -8.31 7.65
CA SER A 155 5.60 -7.25 7.24
C SER A 155 6.62 -7.71 6.21
N ASP A 156 7.00 -8.99 6.21
CA ASP A 156 7.98 -9.54 5.26
C ASP A 156 7.40 -9.77 3.86
N ASP A 157 6.07 -9.87 3.74
CA ASP A 157 5.41 -10.12 2.45
C ASP A 157 4.82 -8.84 1.85
N LEU A 158 4.54 -7.82 2.69
CA LEU A 158 4.00 -6.55 2.26
C LEU A 158 5.08 -5.66 1.66
N ASN A 159 5.14 -5.62 0.32
CA ASN A 159 6.08 -4.76 -0.38
C ASN A 159 5.52 -3.36 -0.67
N LYS A 160 4.19 -3.21 -0.82
CA LYS A 160 3.57 -1.99 -1.31
C LYS A 160 2.41 -1.52 -0.44
N ILE A 161 2.43 -0.24 -0.07
CA ILE A 161 1.35 0.43 0.65
C ILE A 161 0.81 1.56 -0.22
N ARG A 162 -0.49 1.57 -0.48
CA ARG A 162 -1.17 2.67 -1.15
C ARG A 162 -2.21 3.29 -0.24
N ILE A 163 -2.16 4.60 -0.07
CA ILE A 163 -3.05 5.38 0.78
C ILE A 163 -3.64 6.52 -0.04
N GLU A 164 -4.96 6.65 -0.01
CA GLU A 164 -5.72 7.76 -0.55
C GLU A 164 -6.56 8.30 0.61
N LEU A 165 -6.14 9.44 1.16
CA LEU A 165 -6.83 10.08 2.28
C LEU A 165 -8.15 10.71 1.79
N PRO A 166 -9.18 10.79 2.65
CA PRO A 166 -10.41 11.49 2.29
C PRO A 166 -10.10 12.97 2.02
N TYR A 167 -10.75 13.51 0.99
CA TYR A 167 -10.70 14.93 0.67
C TYR A 167 -11.71 15.67 1.54
N GLU A 168 -11.26 16.69 2.28
CA GLU A 168 -12.14 17.53 3.09
C GLU A 168 -12.30 18.88 2.38
N GLU A 169 -13.50 19.18 1.88
CA GLU A 169 -13.88 20.50 1.34
C GLU A 169 -13.99 21.54 2.48
N ASP A 170 -12.94 21.74 3.27
CA ASP A 170 -12.93 22.77 4.30
C ASP A 170 -12.52 24.12 3.69
N GLU A 171 -13.36 25.15 3.88
CA GLU A 171 -13.20 26.53 3.38
C GLU A 171 -12.00 27.30 3.99
N VAL A 172 -11.20 26.66 4.85
CA VAL A 172 -10.08 27.32 5.54
C VAL A 172 -8.76 26.77 5.01
N ASP A 173 -8.05 27.62 4.29
CA ASP A 173 -6.71 27.41 3.71
C ASP A 173 -5.63 27.29 4.80
N ASP A 174 -5.77 26.33 5.70
CA ASP A 174 -4.84 26.09 6.79
C ASP A 174 -3.80 25.03 6.40
N PHE A 175 -2.54 25.27 6.78
CA PHE A 175 -1.42 24.38 6.52
C PHE A 175 -1.49 23.13 7.40
N ARG A 176 -2.25 22.11 6.97
CA ARG A 176 -2.37 20.85 7.71
C ARG A 176 -1.16 19.96 7.46
N MET A 177 -0.36 19.72 8.50
CA MET A 177 0.74 18.75 8.43
C MET A 177 0.19 17.34 8.67
N LEU A 178 0.44 16.41 7.73
CA LEU A 178 0.03 15.02 7.88
C LEU A 178 0.76 14.35 9.05
N ASN A 179 -0.02 13.80 9.97
CA ASN A 179 0.51 13.12 11.14
C ASN A 179 0.56 11.60 10.96
N LEU A 180 1.73 11.06 10.60
CA LEU A 180 1.94 9.61 10.46
C LEU A 180 2.49 8.90 11.71
N GLN A 181 2.45 9.52 12.90
CA GLN A 181 3.07 8.95 14.11
C GLN A 181 2.50 7.58 14.47
N GLU A 182 1.20 7.37 14.23
CA GLU A 182 0.51 6.11 14.53
C GLU A 182 0.89 4.95 13.60
N ILE A 183 1.42 5.23 12.40
CA ILE A 183 1.75 4.18 11.42
C ILE A 183 3.25 4.02 11.19
N LYS A 184 4.04 5.09 11.31
CA LYS A 184 5.47 5.05 10.93
C LYS A 184 6.34 4.14 11.81
N HIS A 185 5.85 3.78 13.00
CA HIS A 185 6.55 2.91 13.93
C HIS A 185 6.29 1.42 13.67
N LEU A 186 5.26 1.10 12.88
CA LEU A 186 4.85 -0.26 12.54
C LEU A 186 5.87 -0.93 11.63
N GLU A 187 6.08 -2.23 11.80
CA GLU A 187 7.03 -3.02 11.00
C GLU A 187 6.61 -3.06 9.54
N GLN A 188 5.31 -3.12 9.26
CA GLN A 188 4.75 -3.11 7.91
C GLN A 188 5.14 -1.83 7.16
N TRP A 189 5.13 -0.68 7.83
CA TRP A 189 5.57 0.60 7.24
C TRP A 189 7.07 0.63 6.99
N LYS A 190 7.87 0.11 7.93
CA LYS A 190 9.34 0.14 7.87
C LYS A 190 9.92 -0.85 6.87
N ASN A 191 9.28 -2.00 6.69
CA ASN A 191 9.79 -3.10 5.86
C ASN A 191 9.27 -3.04 4.42
N SER A 192 8.16 -2.33 4.17
CA SER A 192 7.64 -2.10 2.82
C SER A 192 8.65 -1.37 1.94
N LYS A 193 8.65 -1.68 0.65
CA LYS A 193 9.57 -1.09 -0.34
C LYS A 193 8.98 0.09 -1.06
N CYS A 194 7.68 0.04 -1.37
CA CYS A 194 7.00 1.07 -2.13
C CYS A 194 5.86 1.69 -1.33
N VAL A 195 5.71 3.01 -1.44
CA VAL A 195 4.56 3.72 -0.88
C VAL A 195 4.00 4.71 -1.88
N LYS A 196 2.67 4.69 -2.03
CA LYS A 196 1.92 5.71 -2.75
C LYS A 196 0.96 6.40 -1.78
N LEU A 197 1.05 7.72 -1.67
CA LEU A 197 0.22 8.52 -0.77
C LEU A 197 -0.45 9.64 -1.56
N LYS A 198 -1.78 9.71 -1.50
CA LYS A 198 -2.55 10.87 -1.95
C LYS A 198 -3.12 11.60 -0.75
N ALA A 199 -2.61 12.79 -0.50
CA ALA A 199 -2.92 13.63 0.66
C ALA A 199 -3.06 15.09 0.20
N TRP A 200 -4.00 15.33 -0.72
CA TRP A 200 -4.21 16.61 -1.42
C TRP A 200 -4.39 17.80 -0.49
N ASP A 201 -4.95 17.60 0.71
CA ASP A 201 -5.18 18.66 1.70
C ASP A 201 -4.02 18.84 2.70
N PHE A 202 -2.95 18.04 2.59
CA PHE A 202 -1.89 18.00 3.59
C PHE A 202 -0.51 18.32 3.03
N CYS A 203 0.30 18.98 3.87
CA CYS A 203 1.75 18.97 3.77
C CYS A 203 2.29 17.66 4.36
N VAL A 204 3.42 17.16 3.86
CA VAL A 204 4.04 15.93 4.35
C VAL A 204 5.47 16.16 4.84
N ARG A 205 5.91 15.37 5.82
CA ARG A 205 7.32 15.31 6.24
C ARG A 205 8.06 14.28 5.41
N ILE A 206 8.94 14.75 4.52
CA ILE A 206 9.64 13.87 3.58
C ILE A 206 10.49 12.79 4.27
N GLN A 207 11.00 13.09 5.47
CA GLN A 207 11.81 12.18 6.28
C GLN A 207 11.07 10.89 6.66
N ASP A 208 9.74 10.94 6.78
CA ASP A 208 8.92 9.77 7.11
C ASP A 208 8.88 8.74 5.94
N PHE A 209 9.46 9.07 4.77
CA PHE A 209 9.42 8.27 3.54
C PHE A 209 10.80 7.91 2.96
N LEU A 210 11.91 8.38 3.55
CA LEU A 210 13.25 8.21 2.95
C LEU A 210 13.81 6.79 3.06
N HIS A 211 13.19 5.91 3.84
CA HIS A 211 13.60 4.51 3.96
C HIS A 211 13.07 3.61 2.84
N PHE A 212 12.01 4.03 2.15
CA PHE A 212 11.44 3.30 1.02
C PHE A 212 12.39 3.26 -0.19
N GLU A 213 12.16 2.30 -1.08
CA GLU A 213 12.83 2.20 -2.38
C GLU A 213 12.14 3.08 -3.42
N GLU A 214 10.81 3.04 -3.45
CA GLU A 214 9.97 3.78 -4.39
C GLU A 214 8.88 4.57 -3.64
N VAL A 215 8.75 5.86 -3.96
CA VAL A 215 7.78 6.76 -3.31
C VAL A 215 7.00 7.54 -4.36
N ASP A 216 5.68 7.66 -4.21
CA ASP A 216 4.82 8.51 -5.04
C ASP A 216 3.87 9.29 -4.12
N ILE A 217 4.03 10.60 -4.01
CA ILE A 217 3.25 11.45 -3.09
C ILE A 217 2.52 12.53 -3.87
N ASP A 218 1.22 12.60 -3.70
CA ASP A 218 0.41 13.75 -4.06
C ASP A 218 0.09 14.53 -2.77
N CYS A 219 0.49 15.80 -2.68
CA CYS A 219 0.35 16.61 -1.47
C CYS A 219 0.01 18.08 -1.79
N LYS A 220 -0.53 18.80 -0.80
CA LYS A 220 -0.92 20.21 -0.97
C LYS A 220 0.26 21.10 -1.36
N MET A 221 1.31 21.08 -0.53
CA MET A 221 2.50 21.91 -0.69
C MET A 221 3.77 21.17 -0.29
N MET A 222 4.89 21.56 -0.93
CA MET A 222 6.23 21.11 -0.56
C MET A 222 7.23 22.28 -0.56
N PRO A 223 7.79 22.65 0.61
CA PRO A 223 8.85 23.65 0.69
C PRO A 223 10.11 23.21 -0.07
N VAL A 224 10.81 24.16 -0.68
CA VAL A 224 12.07 23.89 -1.42
C VAL A 224 13.10 23.18 -0.54
N GLN A 225 13.16 23.47 0.75
CA GLN A 225 14.12 22.84 1.66
C GLN A 225 13.91 21.33 1.77
N ASN A 226 12.67 20.84 1.66
CA ASN A 226 12.38 19.40 1.62
C ASN A 226 12.84 18.78 0.30
N ILE A 227 12.68 19.49 -0.83
CA ILE A 227 13.14 19.06 -2.15
C ILE A 227 14.69 18.96 -2.18
N VAL A 228 15.37 19.92 -1.55
CA VAL A 228 16.83 19.91 -1.37
C VAL A 228 17.24 18.75 -0.47
N LEU A 229 16.56 18.54 0.65
CA LEU A 229 16.82 17.40 1.54
C LEU A 229 16.66 16.06 0.81
N LEU A 230 15.63 15.92 -0.03
CA LEU A 230 15.41 14.73 -0.84
C LEU A 230 16.57 14.50 -1.81
N LYS A 231 17.03 15.55 -2.51
CA LYS A 231 18.21 15.48 -3.37
C LYS A 231 19.43 14.96 -2.60
N GLU A 232 19.76 15.53 -1.44
CA GLU A 232 20.89 15.08 -0.61
C GLU A 232 20.71 13.63 -0.12
N SER A 233 19.47 13.25 0.17
CA SER A 233 19.14 11.87 0.60
C SER A 233 19.38 10.86 -0.53
N PHE A 234 19.10 11.20 -1.79
CA PHE A 234 19.44 10.35 -2.93
C PHE A 234 20.96 10.20 -3.14
N LEU A 235 21.74 11.23 -2.84
CA LEU A 235 23.20 11.17 -2.98
C LEU A 235 23.86 10.27 -1.93
N THR A 236 23.20 10.03 -0.81
CA THR A 236 23.73 9.28 0.34
C THR A 236 23.06 7.91 0.55
N SER A 237 21.78 7.78 0.22
CA SER A 237 21.03 6.53 0.31
C SER A 237 21.50 5.52 -0.74
N SER A 238 21.38 4.24 -0.42
CA SER A 238 21.54 3.13 -1.37
C SER A 238 20.21 2.44 -1.70
N THR A 239 19.14 2.75 -0.98
CA THR A 239 17.82 2.11 -1.14
C THR A 239 16.88 2.90 -2.04
N LEU A 240 16.86 4.23 -1.94
CA LEU A 240 15.98 5.09 -2.74
C LEU A 240 16.31 5.00 -4.23
N THR A 241 15.43 4.43 -5.04
CA THR A 241 15.55 4.34 -6.51
C THR A 241 14.68 5.39 -7.20
N SER A 242 13.49 5.66 -6.67
CA SER A 242 12.55 6.63 -7.23
C SER A 242 11.72 7.39 -6.18
N PHE A 243 11.47 8.67 -6.45
CA PHE A 243 10.58 9.50 -5.65
C PHE A 243 9.83 10.45 -6.58
N ASP A 244 8.52 10.24 -6.70
CA ASP A 244 7.59 11.12 -7.40
C ASP A 244 6.83 11.97 -6.41
N MET A 245 6.62 13.22 -6.80
CA MET A 245 5.87 14.16 -6.00
C MET A 245 5.05 15.06 -6.91
N LEU A 246 3.75 15.13 -6.66
CA LEU A 246 2.86 16.10 -7.26
C LEU A 246 2.43 17.09 -6.17
N ILE A 247 2.63 18.37 -6.46
CA ILE A 247 2.21 19.46 -5.58
C ILE A 247 0.92 20.03 -6.17
N ASP A 248 -0.15 20.06 -5.37
CA ASP A 248 -1.47 20.53 -5.82
C ASP A 248 -1.52 22.06 -5.91
N ASP A 249 -1.03 22.73 -4.87
CA ASP A 249 -0.90 24.19 -4.89
C ASP A 249 0.27 24.61 -5.78
N ASN A 250 -0.01 25.55 -6.68
CA ASN A 250 0.94 26.02 -7.68
C ASN A 250 2.33 26.36 -7.07
N PHE A 251 3.36 25.61 -7.47
CA PHE A 251 4.70 25.74 -6.92
C PHE A 251 5.35 27.05 -7.38
N ASN A 252 5.45 28.02 -6.47
CA ASN A 252 5.92 29.38 -6.78
C ASN A 252 7.39 29.65 -6.40
N GLU A 253 8.11 28.68 -5.83
CA GLU A 253 9.46 28.87 -5.28
C GLU A 253 10.60 28.53 -6.27
N ARG A 254 10.36 28.69 -7.58
CA ARG A 254 11.30 28.29 -8.65
C ARG A 254 12.66 28.99 -8.57
N GLU A 255 12.69 30.26 -8.16
CA GLU A 255 13.96 31.00 -7.99
C GLU A 255 14.82 30.41 -6.86
N GLN A 256 14.19 30.02 -5.73
CA GLN A 256 14.88 29.39 -4.61
C GLN A 256 15.38 27.99 -5.00
N LEU A 257 14.60 27.26 -5.80
CA LEU A 257 15.03 25.99 -6.37
C LEU A 257 16.27 26.19 -7.27
N HIS A 258 16.27 27.20 -8.15
CA HIS A 258 17.43 27.52 -9.00
C HIS A 258 18.64 27.98 -8.18
N ALA A 259 18.45 28.72 -7.09
CA ALA A 259 19.53 29.08 -6.19
C ALA A 259 20.17 27.85 -5.53
N SER A 260 19.37 26.82 -5.24
CA SER A 260 19.82 25.60 -4.57
C SER A 260 20.39 24.54 -5.54
N PHE A 261 19.76 24.37 -6.70
CA PHE A 261 20.10 23.34 -7.69
C PHE A 261 20.98 23.87 -8.82
N GLY A 262 21.07 25.19 -9.00
CA GLY A 262 21.57 25.85 -10.20
C GLY A 262 20.59 25.78 -11.37
N MET A 263 20.93 26.44 -12.48
CA MET A 263 20.13 26.42 -13.72
C MET A 263 19.94 24.99 -14.27
N PRO A 264 18.82 24.67 -14.95
CA PRO A 264 18.60 23.35 -15.53
C PRO A 264 19.78 22.86 -16.39
N SER A 265 20.06 21.56 -16.34
CA SER A 265 21.17 20.91 -17.05
C SER A 265 20.98 20.88 -18.57
N LEU A 266 19.76 21.11 -19.06
CA LEU A 266 19.41 21.17 -20.48
C LEU A 266 18.58 22.42 -20.77
N PRO A 267 18.61 22.94 -22.00
CA PRO A 267 17.68 23.98 -22.44
C PRO A 267 16.24 23.53 -22.25
N VAL A 268 15.40 24.44 -21.75
CA VAL A 268 13.97 24.18 -21.53
C VAL A 268 13.23 24.43 -22.84
N ASP A 269 12.51 23.40 -23.33
CA ASP A 269 11.62 23.54 -24.47
C ASP A 269 10.43 24.44 -24.10
N GLN A 270 10.10 25.41 -24.97
CA GLN A 270 8.98 26.33 -24.74
C GLN A 270 7.61 25.67 -24.95
N SER A 271 7.53 24.57 -25.71
CA SER A 271 6.30 23.84 -25.97
C SER A 271 5.90 22.91 -24.80
N GLU A 272 6.89 22.33 -24.13
CA GLU A 272 6.73 21.54 -22.90
C GLU A 272 7.82 21.93 -21.89
N PRO A 273 7.57 22.98 -21.08
CA PRO A 273 8.57 23.45 -20.13
C PRO A 273 8.81 22.37 -19.07
N LYS A 274 9.93 21.68 -19.24
CA LYS A 274 10.42 20.59 -18.40
C LYS A 274 11.85 20.89 -18.02
N GLU A 275 12.06 21.24 -16.76
CA GLU A 275 13.39 21.44 -16.22
C GLU A 275 13.97 20.09 -15.79
N LYS A 276 15.25 19.88 -16.10
CA LYS A 276 15.97 18.67 -15.74
C LYS A 276 17.30 19.03 -15.10
N TRP A 277 17.64 18.32 -14.03
CA TRP A 277 18.93 18.40 -13.36
C TRP A 277 19.54 16.99 -13.26
N PHE A 278 20.86 16.93 -13.34
CA PHE A 278 21.62 15.71 -13.14
C PHE A 278 22.67 15.95 -12.06
N PHE A 279 22.69 15.12 -11.03
CA PHE A 279 23.63 15.21 -9.91
C PHE A 279 24.45 13.94 -9.78
N ARG A 280 25.76 14.08 -9.64
CA ARG A 280 26.67 12.95 -9.50
C ARG A 280 26.50 12.27 -8.14
N ILE A 281 26.19 10.98 -8.14
CA ILE A 281 26.21 10.17 -6.92
C ILE A 281 27.66 9.72 -6.69
N PRO A 282 28.26 10.01 -5.52
CA PRO A 282 29.64 9.63 -5.22
C PRO A 282 29.87 8.13 -5.34
N ASN A 283 30.97 7.72 -6.00
CA ASN A 283 31.39 6.32 -6.16
C ASN A 283 30.36 5.36 -6.78
N ASN A 284 29.31 5.87 -7.44
CA ASN A 284 28.28 5.07 -8.11
C ASN A 284 28.33 5.33 -9.63
N ARG A 285 28.00 4.37 -10.49
CA ARG A 285 27.85 4.61 -11.94
C ARG A 285 26.57 5.35 -12.29
N GLU A 286 25.59 5.30 -11.40
CA GLU A 286 24.33 6.01 -11.55
C GLU A 286 24.50 7.50 -11.29
N VAL A 287 23.55 8.26 -11.81
CA VAL A 287 23.38 9.71 -11.66
C VAL A 287 21.96 9.95 -11.19
N LEU A 288 21.78 10.90 -10.27
CA LEU A 288 20.45 11.34 -9.88
C LEU A 288 19.90 12.27 -10.96
N SER A 289 18.81 11.86 -11.60
CA SER A 289 18.00 12.73 -12.46
C SER A 289 16.85 13.32 -11.65
N VAL A 290 16.74 14.65 -11.67
CA VAL A 290 15.58 15.36 -11.14
C VAL A 290 14.88 16.07 -12.28
N THR A 291 13.57 15.92 -12.35
CA THR A 291 12.74 16.52 -13.38
C THR A 291 11.60 17.28 -12.73
N PHE A 292 11.37 18.52 -13.17
CA PHE A 292 10.21 19.35 -12.79
C PHE A 292 9.45 19.75 -14.06
N ASN A 293 8.13 19.59 -14.07
CA ASN A 293 7.29 19.87 -15.23
C ASN A 293 6.25 20.96 -14.94
N LYS A 294 5.47 21.32 -15.97
CA LYS A 294 4.39 22.33 -15.88
C LYS A 294 3.19 21.97 -15.02
N THR A 295 3.11 20.75 -14.50
CA THR A 295 2.01 20.28 -13.64
C THR A 295 2.51 20.15 -12.20
N ASP A 296 3.54 20.91 -11.83
CA ASP A 296 4.20 20.89 -10.53
C ASP A 296 4.60 19.50 -10.03
N ARG A 297 4.96 18.63 -10.98
CA ARG A 297 5.42 17.27 -10.68
C ARG A 297 6.94 17.19 -10.67
N PHE A 298 7.48 16.84 -9.52
CA PHE A 298 8.88 16.46 -9.35
C PHE A 298 9.03 14.95 -9.53
N ASN A 299 10.05 14.54 -10.28
CA ASN A 299 10.41 13.13 -10.46
C ASN A 299 11.90 12.98 -10.20
N PHE A 300 12.26 12.21 -9.18
CA PHE A 300 13.62 11.83 -8.82
C PHE A 300 13.86 10.39 -9.24
N ARG A 301 14.91 10.13 -10.02
CA ARG A 301 15.27 8.80 -10.50
C ARG A 301 16.77 8.60 -10.47
N ARG A 302 17.23 7.41 -10.11
CA ARG A 302 18.56 6.95 -10.49
C ARG A 302 18.54 6.47 -11.94
N ILE A 303 19.50 6.92 -12.72
CA ILE A 303 19.71 6.49 -14.10
C ILE A 303 21.18 6.17 -14.32
N ASP A 304 21.49 5.31 -15.29
CA ASP A 304 22.89 5.09 -15.66
C ASP A 304 23.46 6.38 -16.26
N ILE A 305 24.74 6.65 -16.01
CA ILE A 305 25.42 7.81 -16.59
C ILE A 305 25.38 7.81 -18.13
N LEU A 306 25.27 6.63 -18.76
CA LEU A 306 25.13 6.48 -20.21
C LEU A 306 23.77 6.94 -20.73
N ASP A 307 22.74 6.97 -19.88
CA ASP A 307 21.38 7.42 -20.22
C ASP A 307 21.21 8.95 -20.07
N VAL A 308 22.23 9.64 -19.53
CA VAL A 308 22.24 11.10 -19.45
C VAL A 308 22.31 11.69 -20.85
N ALA A 309 21.38 12.60 -21.16
CA ALA A 309 21.29 13.21 -22.47
C ALA A 309 22.60 13.94 -22.86
N LYS A 310 23.01 13.79 -24.13
CA LYS A 310 24.20 14.48 -24.65
C LYS A 310 24.07 15.99 -24.49
N GLY A 311 25.14 16.62 -23.98
CA GLY A 311 25.18 18.05 -23.72
C GLY A 311 24.59 18.47 -22.36
N ALA A 312 24.06 17.54 -21.58
CA ALA A 312 23.61 17.85 -20.23
C ALA A 312 24.79 18.10 -19.29
N VAL A 313 24.68 19.13 -18.45
CA VAL A 313 25.63 19.38 -17.37
C VAL A 313 25.31 18.47 -16.18
N ILE A 314 26.23 17.57 -15.82
CA ILE A 314 26.16 16.79 -14.57
C ILE A 314 26.86 17.61 -13.49
N LYS A 315 26.14 17.86 -12.39
CA LYS A 315 26.59 18.67 -11.25
C LYS A 315 27.16 17.83 -10.13
#